data_AF-K7YU73-F1
#
_entry.id   AF-K7YU73-F1
#
_cell.length_a   1.000
_cell.length_b   1.000
_cell.length_c   1.000
_cell.angle_alpha   90.00
_cell.angle_beta   90.00
_cell.angle_gamma   90.00
#
_symmetry.space_group_name_H-M   'P 1'
#
loop_
_entity.id
_entity.type
_entity.pdbx_description
1 polymer ?
#
loop_
_entity_poly.entity_id
_entity_poly.type
_entity_poly.pdbx_seq_one_letter_code
_entity_poly.pdbx_strand_id
1 'polypeptide(L)'
;MSILIREIRADGTPGQFMRFMQALAGEKGWDWQFETVTEFSREVFQGAAAVKVASALSAEILPQMKVLPTQVRAVQVLDTFFPEDGSWYPRVLLHEALRMVLVAEARDLDIRAPAFVIGHSEEARVVASVLALMGISDIYLVGESAGLEEHQQALMRSHLGIHFHILPIDELTMQAVSAGIVVNTVDLSGQQALLTDLSYFNYMKGTGYALDLNLLSLQNLLLEEAEKAELRVLHPVLVAEALTRLWLERLRPEHNLSHEDIRESWTRFLKQNSSSV
;
A
#
# COMPACT_ATOMS: atom_id res chain seq x y z
N MET A 1 20.58 3.87 22.21
CA MET A 1 19.38 3.19 22.76
C MET A 1 18.90 2.27 21.66
N SER A 2 18.90 0.96 21.91
CA SER A 2 18.48 -0.04 20.92
C SER A 2 17.02 0.19 20.54
N ILE A 3 16.67 0.01 19.26
CA ILE A 3 15.30 0.15 18.75
C ILE A 3 14.73 -1.23 18.53
N LEU A 4 13.59 -1.54 19.14
CA LEU A 4 12.84 -2.76 18.84
C LEU A 4 11.65 -2.43 17.94
N ILE A 5 11.58 -3.06 16.77
CA ILE A 5 10.41 -3.02 15.89
C ILE A 5 9.75 -4.40 15.93
N ARG A 6 8.45 -4.43 16.19
CA ARG A 6 7.65 -5.66 16.09
C ARG A 6 6.79 -5.65 14.84
N GLU A 7 6.51 -6.83 14.30
CA GLU A 7 5.48 -7.02 13.29
C GLU A 7 4.45 -8.05 13.76
N ILE A 8 3.18 -7.74 13.55
CA ILE A 8 2.06 -8.65 13.78
C ILE A 8 1.60 -9.19 12.44
N ARG A 9 1.75 -10.50 12.25
CA ARG A 9 1.38 -11.18 11.02
C ARG A 9 1.05 -12.65 11.30
N ALA A 10 -0.11 -13.10 10.82
CA ALA A 10 -0.67 -14.42 11.16
C ALA A 10 0.26 -15.61 10.79
N ASP A 11 1.02 -15.50 9.71
CA ASP A 11 1.92 -16.55 9.23
C ASP A 11 3.27 -16.64 9.99
N GLY A 12 3.51 -15.72 10.94
CA GLY A 12 4.74 -15.63 11.73
C GLY A 12 6.01 -15.32 10.93
N THR A 13 5.88 -15.04 9.63
CA THR A 13 7.02 -14.81 8.73
C THR A 13 7.16 -13.31 8.49
N PRO A 14 8.35 -12.71 8.63
CA PRO A 14 8.49 -11.27 8.46
C PRO A 14 8.12 -10.84 7.03
N GLY A 15 7.26 -9.84 6.94
CA GLY A 15 6.86 -9.22 5.68
C GLY A 15 8.04 -8.54 4.97
N GLN A 16 7.86 -8.25 3.69
CA GLN A 16 8.92 -7.69 2.84
C GLN A 16 9.48 -6.37 3.38
N PHE A 17 8.62 -5.48 3.90
CA PHE A 17 9.04 -4.24 4.53
C PHE A 17 9.89 -4.47 5.79
N MET A 18 9.52 -5.43 6.64
CA MET A 18 10.31 -5.74 7.85
C MET A 18 11.67 -6.32 7.48
N ARG A 19 11.71 -7.25 6.51
CA ARG A 19 12.96 -7.80 5.99
C ARG A 19 13.86 -6.72 5.40
N PHE A 20 13.27 -5.76 4.68
CA PHE A 20 14.00 -4.61 4.16
C PHE A 20 14.57 -3.73 5.28
N MET A 21 13.75 -3.36 6.27
CA MET A 21 14.19 -2.52 7.39
C MET A 21 15.31 -3.19 8.20
N GLN A 22 15.25 -4.52 8.35
CA GLN A 22 16.31 -5.31 8.97
C GLN A 22 17.61 -5.29 8.15
N ALA A 23 17.51 -5.48 6.83
CA ALA A 23 18.67 -5.39 5.94
C ALA A 23 19.29 -3.98 5.96
N LEU A 24 18.46 -2.94 5.91
CA LEU A 24 18.89 -1.54 5.97
C LEU A 24 19.60 -1.22 7.28
N ALA A 25 19.03 -1.63 8.43
CA ALA A 25 19.66 -1.44 9.73
C ALA A 25 21.03 -2.13 9.81
N GLY A 26 21.14 -3.35 9.29
CA GLY A 26 22.41 -4.08 9.19
C GLY A 26 23.44 -3.35 8.32
N GLU A 27 23.04 -2.84 7.15
CA GLU A 27 23.92 -2.06 6.26
C GLU A 27 24.42 -0.77 6.92
N LYS A 28 23.54 -0.07 7.65
CA LYS A 28 23.87 1.21 8.30
C LYS A 28 24.51 1.04 9.68
N GLY A 29 24.67 -0.19 10.18
CA GLY A 29 25.22 -0.48 11.51
C GLY A 29 24.33 0.02 12.66
N TRP A 30 23.02 0.11 12.44
CA TRP A 30 22.07 0.53 13.46
C TRP A 30 21.77 -0.61 14.43
N ASP A 31 21.80 -0.32 15.73
CA ASP A 31 21.42 -1.25 16.81
C ASP A 31 19.89 -1.40 16.89
N TRP A 32 19.31 -2.05 15.88
CA TRP A 32 17.87 -2.30 15.75
C TRP A 32 17.58 -3.79 15.83
N GLN A 33 16.51 -4.12 16.53
CA GLN A 33 15.99 -5.47 16.75
C GLN A 33 14.63 -5.60 16.09
N PHE A 34 14.37 -6.79 15.55
CA PHE A 34 13.16 -7.09 14.80
C PHE A 34 12.56 -8.38 15.33
N GLU A 35 11.26 -8.37 15.60
CA GLU A 35 10.52 -9.53 16.10
C GLU A 35 9.19 -9.64 15.36
N THR A 36 8.82 -10.85 14.96
CA THR A 36 7.51 -11.13 14.34
C THR A 36 6.68 -11.97 15.31
N VAL A 37 5.45 -11.54 15.55
CA VAL A 37 4.48 -12.21 16.40
C VAL A 37 3.23 -12.55 15.59
N THR A 38 2.58 -13.65 15.93
CA THR A 38 1.43 -14.17 15.17
C THR A 38 0.11 -13.57 15.60
N GLU A 39 0.00 -13.12 16.84
CA GLU A 39 -1.25 -12.66 17.45
C GLU A 39 -1.09 -11.27 18.06
N PHE A 40 -2.17 -10.48 18.01
CA PHE A 40 -2.20 -9.20 18.69
C PHE A 40 -2.45 -9.37 20.19
N SER A 41 -1.54 -8.83 21.00
CA SER A 41 -1.73 -8.63 22.43
C SER A 41 -1.18 -7.25 22.82
N ARG A 42 -1.60 -6.70 23.97
CA ARG A 42 -1.02 -5.43 24.44
C ARG A 42 0.46 -5.52 24.79
N GLU A 43 1.00 -6.72 24.96
CA GLU A 43 2.40 -6.95 25.29
C GLU A 43 3.32 -6.61 24.10
N VAL A 44 2.80 -6.64 22.87
CA VAL A 44 3.54 -6.23 21.66
C VAL A 44 4.03 -4.78 21.74
N PHE A 45 3.45 -3.95 22.60
CA PHE A 45 3.89 -2.57 22.81
C PHE A 45 5.07 -2.44 23.79
N GLN A 46 5.34 -3.46 24.62
CA GLN A 46 6.33 -3.35 25.70
C GLN A 46 7.75 -3.31 25.13
N GLY A 47 8.42 -2.16 25.29
CA GLY A 47 9.80 -1.96 24.81
C GLY A 47 9.92 -1.75 23.29
N ALA A 48 8.83 -1.85 22.54
CA ALA A 48 8.82 -1.57 21.12
C ALA A 48 8.88 -0.05 20.87
N ALA A 49 9.59 0.36 19.82
CA ALA A 49 9.58 1.73 19.31
C ALA A 49 8.48 1.94 18.25
N ALA A 50 8.12 0.88 17.53
CA ALA A 50 7.02 0.85 16.59
C ALA A 50 6.53 -0.59 16.41
N VAL A 51 5.28 -0.73 15.98
CA VAL A 51 4.70 -2.04 15.65
C VAL A 51 4.10 -1.97 14.25
N LYS A 52 4.59 -2.79 13.32
CA LYS A 52 3.96 -3.00 12.02
C LYS A 52 2.83 -4.02 12.18
N VAL A 53 1.76 -3.84 11.43
CA VAL A 53 0.62 -4.76 11.39
C VAL A 53 0.33 -5.12 9.94
N ALA A 54 0.03 -6.40 9.69
CA ALA A 54 -0.54 -6.82 8.42
C ALA A 54 -1.98 -6.28 8.31
N SER A 55 -2.31 -5.59 7.23
CA SER A 55 -3.59 -4.88 7.07
C SER A 55 -4.81 -5.79 7.25
N ALA A 56 -4.70 -7.08 6.89
CA ALA A 56 -5.72 -8.11 7.08
C ALA A 56 -6.15 -8.33 8.54
N LEU A 57 -5.33 -7.92 9.52
CA LEU A 57 -5.65 -8.01 10.95
C LEU A 57 -6.45 -6.79 11.47
N SER A 58 -6.75 -5.82 10.61
CA SER A 58 -7.43 -4.57 11.01
C SER A 58 -8.80 -4.82 11.65
N ALA A 59 -9.59 -5.72 11.07
CA ALA A 59 -10.94 -6.04 11.57
C ALA A 59 -10.92 -6.63 12.98
N GLU A 60 -9.87 -7.39 13.32
CA GLU A 60 -9.68 -7.99 14.64
C GLU A 60 -9.16 -6.97 15.67
N ILE A 61 -8.22 -6.12 15.26
CA ILE A 61 -7.48 -5.24 16.17
C ILE A 61 -8.23 -3.94 16.48
N LEU A 62 -8.83 -3.31 15.46
CA LEU A 62 -9.46 -1.98 15.62
C LEU A 62 -10.55 -1.93 16.71
N PRO A 63 -11.44 -2.94 16.87
CA PRO A 63 -12.44 -2.94 17.94
C PRO A 63 -11.85 -2.93 19.36
N GLN A 64 -10.59 -3.34 19.52
CA GLN A 64 -9.90 -3.39 20.82
C GLN A 64 -9.27 -2.04 21.20
N MET A 65 -9.23 -1.09 20.26
CA MET A 65 -8.62 0.21 20.44
C MET A 65 -9.62 1.23 20.99
N LYS A 66 -9.22 1.95 22.04
CA LYS A 66 -10.07 2.98 22.68
C LYS A 66 -10.28 4.20 21.79
N VAL A 67 -9.26 4.57 21.02
CA VAL A 67 -9.25 5.78 20.20
C VAL A 67 -8.77 5.42 18.81
N LEU A 68 -9.60 5.72 17.81
CA LEU A 68 -9.26 5.59 16.40
C LEU A 68 -9.13 6.98 15.80
N PRO A 69 -7.94 7.34 15.28
CA PRO A 69 -7.74 8.56 14.49
C PRO A 69 -8.67 8.59 13.29
N THR A 70 -8.96 9.80 12.80
CA THR A 70 -9.93 10.02 11.72
C THR A 70 -9.63 9.19 10.46
N GLN A 71 -8.36 9.18 10.03
CA GLN A 71 -7.94 8.44 8.83
C GLN A 71 -8.18 6.93 9.00
N VAL A 72 -7.68 6.33 10.08
CA VAL A 72 -7.90 4.91 10.42
C VAL A 72 -9.38 4.59 10.53
N ARG A 73 -10.18 5.47 11.14
CA ARG A 73 -11.64 5.30 11.25
C ARG A 73 -12.33 5.35 9.88
N ALA A 74 -11.88 6.24 8.99
CA ALA A 74 -12.47 6.44 7.67
C ALA A 74 -12.24 5.23 6.76
N VAL A 75 -11.03 4.66 6.77
CA VAL A 75 -10.71 3.47 5.96
C VAL A 75 -11.00 2.15 6.69
N GLN A 76 -11.07 2.15 8.02
CA GLN A 76 -11.14 0.94 8.85
C GLN A 76 -9.96 -0.02 8.61
N VAL A 77 -8.78 0.54 8.37
CA VAL A 77 -7.52 -0.17 8.14
C VAL A 77 -6.44 0.45 9.02
N LEU A 78 -5.56 -0.39 9.56
CA LEU A 78 -4.28 0.02 10.12
C LEU A 78 -3.15 -0.81 9.52
N ASP A 79 -1.95 -0.23 9.48
CA ASP A 79 -0.73 -0.94 9.10
C ASP A 79 0.39 -0.78 10.14
N THR A 80 0.17 0.09 11.13
CA THR A 80 1.19 0.49 12.09
C THR A 80 0.61 0.99 13.41
N PHE A 81 1.42 0.90 14.45
CA PHE A 81 1.27 1.62 15.70
C PHE A 81 2.56 2.39 16.01
N PHE A 82 2.41 3.61 16.48
CA PHE A 82 3.49 4.43 17.03
C PHE A 82 3.13 4.95 18.42
N PRO A 83 4.13 5.10 19.32
CA PRO A 83 3.95 5.79 20.58
C PRO A 83 3.90 7.29 20.35
N GLU A 84 2.79 7.94 20.73
CA GLU A 84 2.61 9.39 20.67
C GLU A 84 1.99 9.85 21.99
N ASP A 85 2.53 10.90 22.60
CA ASP A 85 2.05 11.47 23.87
C ASP A 85 1.81 10.44 25.00
N GLY A 86 2.68 9.44 25.08
CA GLY A 86 2.62 8.37 26.09
C GLY A 86 1.54 7.31 25.84
N SER A 87 0.90 7.32 24.68
CA SER A 87 -0.11 6.32 24.26
C SER A 87 0.25 5.70 22.91
N TRP A 88 -0.29 4.52 22.62
CA TRP A 88 -0.13 3.86 21.33
C TRP A 88 -1.34 4.08 20.46
N TYR A 89 -1.12 4.65 19.27
CA TYR A 89 -2.20 4.94 18.33
C TYR A 89 -2.04 4.15 17.04
N PRO A 90 -3.14 3.58 16.51
CA PRO A 90 -3.11 2.96 15.19
C PRO A 90 -2.91 4.04 14.14
N ARG A 91 -2.18 3.70 13.08
CA ARG A 91 -1.87 4.56 11.94
C ARG A 91 -2.02 3.72 10.67
N VAL A 92 -2.18 4.42 9.54
CA VAL A 92 -2.19 3.85 8.20
C VAL A 92 -1.17 4.63 7.36
N LEU A 93 0.11 4.30 7.54
CA LEU A 93 1.19 5.01 6.87
C LEU A 93 1.22 4.76 5.35
N LEU A 94 0.68 3.63 4.87
CA LEU A 94 0.51 3.37 3.44
C LEU A 94 -0.36 4.44 2.79
N HIS A 95 -1.40 4.91 3.47
CA HIS A 95 -2.24 6.00 2.97
C HIS A 95 -1.43 7.29 2.81
N GLU A 96 -0.57 7.62 3.78
CA GLU A 96 0.28 8.81 3.72
C GLU A 96 1.33 8.69 2.61
N ALA A 97 1.98 7.52 2.51
CA ALA A 97 2.97 7.20 1.48
C ALA A 97 2.39 7.30 0.06
N LEU A 98 1.22 6.69 -0.19
CA LEU A 98 0.53 6.76 -1.47
C LEU A 98 0.19 8.20 -1.85
N ARG A 99 -0.33 8.98 -0.89
CA ARG A 99 -0.65 10.40 -1.13
C ARG A 99 0.61 11.19 -1.48
N MET A 100 1.72 10.97 -0.78
CA MET A 100 3.00 11.63 -1.07
C MET A 100 3.47 11.34 -2.50
N VAL A 101 3.43 10.07 -2.92
CA VAL A 101 3.83 9.64 -4.26
C VAL A 101 2.93 10.25 -5.32
N LEU A 102 1.60 10.12 -5.19
CA LEU A 102 0.66 10.63 -6.18
C LEU A 102 0.74 12.16 -6.34
N VAL A 103 0.89 12.90 -5.23
CA VAL A 103 1.05 14.36 -5.29
C VAL A 103 2.38 14.76 -5.94
N ALA A 104 3.46 14.03 -5.68
CA ALA A 104 4.77 14.35 -6.21
C ALA A 104 4.91 13.99 -7.70
N GLU A 105 4.45 12.79 -8.08
CA GLU A 105 4.77 12.12 -9.35
C GLU A 105 3.60 12.10 -10.35
N ALA A 106 2.36 12.25 -9.88
CA ALA A 106 1.15 12.22 -10.70
C ALA A 106 0.42 13.58 -10.73
N ARG A 107 1.18 14.66 -10.93
CA ARG A 107 0.69 16.06 -10.82
C ARG A 107 -0.40 16.45 -11.82
N ASP A 108 -0.42 15.81 -12.99
CA ASP A 108 -1.39 16.03 -14.05
C ASP A 108 -2.36 14.85 -14.21
N LEU A 109 -2.52 14.03 -13.16
CA LEU A 109 -3.58 13.02 -13.08
C LEU A 109 -4.94 13.69 -13.34
N ASP A 110 -5.67 13.20 -14.35
CA ASP A 110 -6.99 13.71 -14.69
C ASP A 110 -8.02 13.21 -13.68
N ILE A 111 -8.24 13.97 -12.61
CA ILE A 111 -9.16 13.61 -11.52
C ILE A 111 -10.62 13.51 -11.95
N ARG A 112 -10.98 13.95 -13.16
CA ARG A 112 -12.33 13.82 -13.72
C ARG A 112 -12.55 12.47 -14.40
N ALA A 113 -11.48 11.77 -14.73
CA ALA A 113 -11.54 10.41 -15.24
C ALA A 113 -11.70 9.44 -14.06
N PRO A 114 -12.40 8.31 -14.25
CA PRO A 114 -12.55 7.34 -13.18
C PRO A 114 -11.21 6.69 -12.81
N ALA A 115 -11.16 6.04 -11.65
CA ALA A 115 -10.03 5.21 -11.24
C ALA A 115 -10.43 3.73 -11.15
N PHE A 116 -9.49 2.85 -11.49
CA PHE A 116 -9.58 1.42 -11.21
C PHE A 116 -8.64 1.03 -10.07
N VAL A 117 -9.18 0.33 -9.07
CA VAL A 117 -8.40 -0.26 -7.98
C VAL A 117 -8.60 -1.76 -8.01
N ILE A 118 -7.56 -2.50 -8.38
CA ILE A 118 -7.61 -3.95 -8.56
C ILE A 118 -7.21 -4.63 -7.25
N GLY A 119 -8.10 -5.48 -6.74
CA GLY A 119 -7.85 -6.30 -5.56
C GLY A 119 -8.92 -6.17 -4.48
N HIS A 120 -8.98 -7.17 -3.60
CA HIS A 120 -9.97 -7.32 -2.52
C HIS A 120 -9.34 -7.24 -1.12
N SER A 121 -8.11 -6.74 -1.01
CA SER A 121 -7.43 -6.57 0.29
C SER A 121 -7.74 -5.20 0.91
N GLU A 122 -7.43 -5.06 2.18
CA GLU A 122 -7.49 -3.78 2.88
C GLU A 122 -6.61 -2.70 2.22
N GLU A 123 -5.55 -3.08 1.50
CA GLU A 123 -4.75 -2.11 0.74
C GLU A 123 -5.55 -1.50 -0.41
N ALA A 124 -6.40 -2.26 -1.10
CA ALA A 124 -7.29 -1.72 -2.14
C ALA A 124 -8.23 -0.65 -1.54
N ARG A 125 -8.73 -0.88 -0.34
CA ARG A 125 -9.55 0.10 0.40
C ARG A 125 -8.77 1.37 0.73
N VAL A 126 -7.51 1.23 1.16
CA VAL A 126 -6.61 2.37 1.42
C VAL A 126 -6.36 3.16 0.14
N VAL A 127 -6.04 2.49 -0.96
CA VAL A 127 -5.82 3.12 -2.26
C VAL A 127 -7.05 3.90 -2.71
N ALA A 128 -8.23 3.28 -2.69
CA ALA A 128 -9.48 3.92 -3.09
C ALA A 128 -9.77 5.18 -2.26
N SER A 129 -9.50 5.14 -0.95
CA SER A 129 -9.63 6.31 -0.08
C SER A 129 -8.64 7.42 -0.44
N VAL A 130 -7.38 7.10 -0.74
CA VAL A 130 -6.40 8.09 -1.19
C VAL A 130 -6.83 8.74 -2.50
N LEU A 131 -7.30 7.95 -3.47
CA LEU A 131 -7.78 8.46 -4.77
C LEU A 131 -9.02 9.36 -4.62
N ALA A 132 -9.94 8.99 -3.72
CA ALA A 132 -11.07 9.84 -3.37
C ALA A 132 -10.62 11.20 -2.79
N LEU A 133 -9.62 11.19 -1.90
CA LEU A 133 -9.03 12.41 -1.33
C LEU A 133 -8.22 13.24 -2.34
N MET A 134 -7.74 12.61 -3.42
CA MET A 134 -7.14 13.31 -4.56
C MET A 134 -8.19 14.01 -5.44
N GLY A 135 -9.49 13.75 -5.21
CA GLY A 135 -10.60 14.41 -5.89
C GLY A 135 -11.25 13.58 -7.01
N ILE A 136 -10.90 12.30 -7.14
CA ILE A 136 -11.54 11.40 -8.11
C ILE A 136 -12.94 11.04 -7.60
N SER A 137 -13.97 11.40 -8.37
CA SER A 137 -15.37 11.19 -7.99
C SER A 137 -15.90 9.79 -8.26
N ASP A 138 -15.34 9.07 -9.22
CA ASP A 138 -15.84 7.77 -9.67
C ASP A 138 -14.71 6.74 -9.59
N ILE A 139 -14.84 5.79 -8.65
CA ILE A 139 -13.80 4.82 -8.32
C ILE A 139 -14.38 3.41 -8.41
N TYR A 140 -13.79 2.59 -9.27
CA TYR A 140 -14.17 1.20 -9.48
C TYR A 140 -13.23 0.30 -8.69
N LEU A 141 -13.80 -0.44 -7.74
CA LEU A 141 -13.16 -1.54 -7.04
C LEU A 141 -13.32 -2.79 -7.91
N VAL A 142 -12.20 -3.36 -8.35
CA VAL A 142 -12.20 -4.44 -9.34
C VAL A 142 -11.72 -5.74 -8.70
N GLY A 143 -12.52 -6.80 -8.81
CA GLY A 143 -12.21 -8.09 -8.20
C GLY A 143 -13.46 -8.90 -7.84
N GLU A 144 -13.30 -9.83 -6.90
CA GLU A 144 -14.40 -10.69 -6.44
C GLU A 144 -15.41 -9.88 -5.61
N SER A 145 -16.68 -9.85 -6.06
CA SER A 145 -17.72 -8.99 -5.48
C SER A 145 -17.91 -9.18 -3.97
N ALA A 146 -17.89 -10.43 -3.50
CA ALA A 146 -18.13 -10.75 -2.09
C ALA A 146 -17.13 -10.07 -1.12
N GLY A 147 -15.87 -9.90 -1.53
CA GLY A 147 -14.86 -9.18 -0.73
C GLY A 147 -14.97 -7.66 -0.83
N LEU A 148 -15.49 -7.16 -1.95
CA LEU A 148 -15.53 -5.73 -2.26
C LEU A 148 -16.74 -4.98 -1.68
N GLU A 149 -17.85 -5.68 -1.42
CA GLU A 149 -19.05 -5.07 -0.82
C GLU A 149 -18.75 -4.41 0.53
N GLU A 150 -17.97 -5.06 1.38
CA GLU A 150 -17.58 -4.48 2.68
C GLU A 150 -16.70 -3.23 2.48
N HIS A 151 -15.77 -3.28 1.53
CA HIS A 151 -14.89 -2.15 1.22
C HIS A 151 -15.68 -0.96 0.70
N GLN A 152 -16.59 -1.19 -0.24
CA GLN A 152 -17.47 -0.18 -0.81
C GLN A 152 -18.32 0.48 0.29
N GLN A 153 -18.95 -0.31 1.17
CA GLN A 153 -19.74 0.22 2.27
C GLN A 153 -18.91 1.06 3.25
N ALA A 154 -17.70 0.61 3.60
CA ALA A 154 -16.80 1.35 4.47
C ALA A 154 -16.41 2.71 3.86
N LEU A 155 -16.07 2.72 2.58
CA LEU A 155 -15.66 3.92 1.83
C LEU A 155 -16.80 4.93 1.65
N MET A 156 -18.00 4.46 1.27
CA MET A 156 -19.18 5.32 1.09
C MET A 156 -19.61 6.03 2.37
N ARG A 157 -19.39 5.42 3.55
CA ARG A 157 -19.68 6.04 4.84
C ARG A 157 -18.75 7.21 5.16
N SER A 158 -17.52 7.18 4.66
CA SER A 158 -16.47 8.16 5.02
C SER A 158 -16.18 9.18 3.92
N HIS A 159 -16.51 8.90 2.67
CA HIS A 159 -16.22 9.76 1.52
C HIS A 159 -17.52 10.18 0.83
N LEU A 160 -18.20 11.17 1.42
CA LEU A 160 -19.46 11.69 0.90
C LEU A 160 -19.26 12.34 -0.48
N GLY A 161 -20.15 12.03 -1.43
CA GLY A 161 -20.11 12.58 -2.79
C GLY A 161 -19.17 11.86 -3.74
N ILE A 162 -18.55 10.76 -3.32
CA ILE A 162 -17.75 9.88 -4.17
C ILE A 162 -18.58 8.63 -4.51
N HIS A 163 -18.58 8.23 -5.77
CA HIS A 163 -19.23 7.03 -6.27
C HIS A 163 -18.21 5.89 -6.30
N PHE A 164 -18.42 4.91 -5.43
CA PHE A 164 -17.67 3.66 -5.47
C PHE A 164 -18.49 2.62 -6.20
N HIS A 165 -17.90 1.97 -7.19
CA HIS A 165 -18.50 0.90 -7.98
C HIS A 165 -17.78 -0.40 -7.70
N ILE A 166 -18.50 -1.52 -7.72
CA ILE A 166 -17.90 -2.86 -7.75
C ILE A 166 -17.94 -3.32 -9.19
N LEU A 167 -16.82 -3.82 -9.68
CA LEU A 167 -16.67 -4.31 -11.04
C LEU A 167 -16.04 -5.70 -11.01
N PRO A 168 -16.74 -6.74 -11.50
CA PRO A 168 -16.12 -8.03 -11.75
C PRO A 168 -14.93 -7.89 -12.71
N ILE A 169 -13.87 -8.66 -12.46
CA ILE A 169 -12.62 -8.53 -13.21
C ILE A 169 -12.79 -8.87 -14.70
N ASP A 170 -13.64 -9.83 -15.00
CA ASP A 170 -13.99 -10.28 -16.35
C ASP A 170 -14.77 -9.22 -17.14
N GLU A 171 -15.39 -8.26 -16.46
CA GLU A 171 -16.09 -7.13 -17.06
C GLU A 171 -15.19 -5.90 -17.29
N LEU A 172 -13.92 -5.93 -16.81
CA LEU A 172 -13.01 -4.78 -16.87
C LEU A 172 -12.71 -4.38 -18.32
N THR A 173 -12.38 -5.35 -19.18
CA THR A 173 -12.06 -5.10 -20.59
C THR A 173 -13.29 -4.70 -21.42
N MET A 174 -14.50 -4.91 -20.88
CA MET A 174 -15.76 -4.51 -21.51
C MET A 174 -16.15 -3.07 -21.18
N GLN A 175 -15.47 -2.43 -20.23
CA GLN A 175 -15.81 -1.07 -19.84
C GLN A 175 -15.51 -0.07 -20.96
N ALA A 176 -16.53 0.73 -21.31
CA ALA A 176 -16.39 1.84 -22.25
C ALA A 176 -15.85 3.13 -21.58
N VAL A 177 -15.35 3.04 -20.34
CA VAL A 177 -14.75 4.17 -19.63
C VAL A 177 -13.26 4.29 -19.97
N SER A 178 -12.73 5.50 -19.83
CA SER A 178 -11.29 5.78 -19.98
C SER A 178 -10.76 6.28 -18.65
N ALA A 179 -10.25 5.36 -17.82
CA ALA A 179 -9.76 5.69 -16.50
C ALA A 179 -8.46 6.51 -16.54
N GLY A 180 -8.32 7.41 -15.57
CA GLY A 180 -7.13 8.24 -15.39
C GLY A 180 -6.01 7.52 -14.65
N ILE A 181 -6.35 6.54 -13.80
CA ILE A 181 -5.39 5.72 -13.06
C ILE A 181 -5.92 4.32 -12.82
N VAL A 182 -5.02 3.33 -12.93
CA VAL A 182 -5.22 1.96 -12.45
C VAL A 182 -4.17 1.63 -11.40
N VAL A 183 -4.61 1.06 -10.28
CA VAL A 183 -3.74 0.63 -9.19
C VAL A 183 -3.97 -0.83 -8.88
N ASN A 184 -2.94 -1.67 -9.06
CA ASN A 184 -2.97 -3.07 -8.67
C ASN A 184 -2.48 -3.24 -7.22
N THR A 185 -3.26 -3.98 -6.41
CA THR A 185 -2.87 -4.37 -5.06
C THR A 185 -2.75 -5.89 -4.90
N VAL A 186 -2.91 -6.66 -5.97
CA VAL A 186 -2.90 -8.12 -5.97
C VAL A 186 -1.53 -8.65 -6.36
N ASP A 187 -1.11 -9.74 -5.71
CA ASP A 187 0.05 -10.49 -6.20
C ASP A 187 -0.29 -11.30 -7.46
N LEU A 188 0.23 -10.82 -8.60
CA LEU A 188 0.00 -11.41 -9.92
C LEU A 188 0.98 -12.54 -10.27
N SER A 189 2.00 -12.81 -9.44
CA SER A 189 3.05 -13.78 -9.74
C SER A 189 2.54 -15.21 -10.01
N GLY A 190 1.40 -15.58 -9.41
CA GLY A 190 0.71 -16.85 -9.64
C GLY A 190 -0.55 -16.75 -10.50
N GLN A 191 -0.87 -15.58 -11.06
CA GLN A 191 -2.19 -15.30 -11.67
C GLN A 191 -2.06 -14.83 -13.13
N GLN A 192 -1.51 -15.69 -14.00
CA GLN A 192 -1.22 -15.33 -15.39
C GLN A 192 -2.46 -14.88 -16.19
N ALA A 193 -3.62 -15.50 -15.92
CA ALA A 193 -4.89 -15.12 -16.58
C ALA A 193 -5.27 -13.67 -16.22
N LEU A 194 -5.27 -13.35 -14.92
CA LEU A 194 -5.53 -12.01 -14.41
C LEU A 194 -4.56 -10.97 -14.98
N LEU A 195 -3.27 -11.30 -15.00
CA LEU A 195 -2.25 -10.42 -15.59
C LEU A 195 -2.55 -10.13 -17.07
N THR A 196 -2.94 -11.15 -17.83
CA THR A 196 -3.29 -11.00 -19.26
C THR A 196 -4.47 -10.06 -19.44
N ASP A 197 -5.54 -10.23 -18.66
CA ASP A 197 -6.73 -9.38 -18.72
C ASP A 197 -6.44 -7.94 -18.33
N LEU A 198 -5.63 -7.73 -17.30
CA LEU A 198 -5.23 -6.38 -16.87
C LEU A 198 -4.35 -5.68 -17.92
N SER A 199 -3.52 -6.42 -18.65
CA SER A 199 -2.54 -5.87 -19.59
C SER A 199 -3.15 -5.32 -20.88
N TYR A 200 -4.46 -5.52 -21.13
CA TYR A 200 -5.11 -4.96 -22.32
C TYR A 200 -5.20 -3.44 -22.29
N PHE A 201 -5.33 -2.82 -21.10
CA PHE A 201 -5.43 -1.37 -20.87
C PHE A 201 -6.39 -0.59 -21.78
N ASN A 202 -7.30 -1.25 -22.49
CA ASN A 202 -8.27 -0.63 -23.40
C ASN A 202 -9.31 0.24 -22.66
N TYR A 203 -9.40 0.07 -21.35
CA TYR A 203 -10.20 0.83 -20.40
C TYR A 203 -9.46 2.04 -19.80
N MET A 204 -8.20 2.31 -20.21
CA MET A 204 -7.40 3.43 -19.76
C MET A 204 -7.42 4.58 -20.76
N LYS A 205 -7.35 5.81 -20.26
CA LYS A 205 -7.08 6.98 -21.09
C LYS A 205 -5.62 6.93 -21.55
N GLY A 206 -5.35 7.34 -22.79
CA GLY A 206 -3.97 7.58 -23.24
C GLY A 206 -3.28 8.56 -22.29
N THR A 207 -2.04 8.26 -21.88
CA THR A 207 -1.27 8.96 -20.83
C THR A 207 -1.81 8.84 -19.40
N GLY A 208 -2.77 7.95 -19.14
CA GLY A 208 -3.21 7.58 -17.79
C GLY A 208 -2.07 6.94 -16.98
N TYR A 209 -2.30 6.80 -15.68
CA TYR A 209 -1.30 6.27 -14.75
C TYR A 209 -1.55 4.79 -14.44
N ALA A 210 -0.46 4.02 -14.36
CA ALA A 210 -0.47 2.65 -13.85
C ALA A 210 0.45 2.55 -12.63
N LEU A 211 -0.05 1.97 -11.55
CA LEU A 211 0.70 1.68 -10.33
C LEU A 211 0.45 0.23 -9.93
N ASP A 212 1.51 -0.47 -9.54
CA ASP A 212 1.40 -1.77 -8.89
C ASP A 212 2.04 -1.66 -7.51
N LEU A 213 1.34 -2.08 -6.45
CA LEU A 213 1.85 -2.06 -5.08
C LEU A 213 2.62 -3.32 -4.71
N ASN A 214 2.64 -4.33 -5.58
CA ASN A 214 3.42 -5.53 -5.36
C ASN A 214 4.92 -5.25 -5.58
N LEU A 215 5.69 -5.40 -4.51
CA LEU A 215 7.14 -5.18 -4.47
C LEU A 215 7.95 -6.46 -4.76
N LEU A 216 7.31 -7.60 -5.05
CA LEU A 216 8.00 -8.90 -5.12
C LEU A 216 8.90 -9.06 -6.35
N SER A 217 8.60 -8.41 -7.47
CA SER A 217 9.42 -8.50 -8.68
C SER A 217 9.93 -7.12 -9.11
N LEU A 218 11.23 -7.06 -9.42
CA LEU A 218 11.83 -5.89 -10.07
C LEU A 218 11.34 -5.74 -11.53
N GLN A 219 11.01 -6.87 -12.17
CA GLN A 219 10.39 -6.93 -13.49
C GLN A 219 8.89 -7.16 -13.30
N ASN A 220 8.14 -6.07 -13.36
CA ASN A 220 6.70 -6.11 -13.20
C ASN A 220 6.06 -6.10 -14.59
N LEU A 221 5.63 -7.28 -15.05
CA LEU A 221 5.03 -7.47 -16.37
C LEU A 221 3.83 -6.54 -16.60
N LEU A 222 3.00 -6.27 -15.58
CA LEU A 222 1.87 -5.36 -15.71
C LEU A 222 2.35 -3.94 -16.05
N LEU A 223 3.41 -3.47 -15.38
CA LEU A 223 3.98 -2.15 -15.63
C LEU A 223 4.74 -2.09 -16.95
N GLU A 224 5.42 -3.16 -17.36
CA GLU A 224 6.05 -3.25 -18.69
C GLU A 224 5.01 -3.17 -19.82
N GLU A 225 3.87 -3.85 -19.69
CA GLU A 225 2.77 -3.74 -20.65
C GLU A 225 2.11 -2.35 -20.60
N ALA A 226 2.03 -1.72 -19.42
CA ALA A 226 1.52 -0.36 -19.28
C ALA A 226 2.39 0.66 -20.05
N GLU A 227 3.72 0.55 -19.96
CA GLU A 227 4.64 1.39 -20.73
C GLU A 227 4.48 1.18 -22.24
N LYS A 228 4.34 -0.08 -22.69
CA LYS A 228 4.08 -0.42 -24.11
C LYS A 228 2.74 0.15 -24.60
N ALA A 229 1.75 0.26 -23.72
CA ALA A 229 0.47 0.90 -23.97
C ALA A 229 0.50 2.44 -23.83
N GLU A 230 1.69 3.05 -23.73
CA GLU A 230 1.91 4.50 -23.58
C GLU A 230 1.26 5.11 -22.31
N LEU A 231 1.08 4.28 -21.27
CA LEU A 231 0.70 4.75 -19.94
C LEU A 231 1.93 5.23 -19.18
N ARG A 232 1.68 6.09 -18.19
CA ARG A 232 2.71 6.56 -17.25
C ARG A 232 2.79 5.62 -16.07
N VAL A 233 3.95 5.03 -15.85
CA VAL A 233 4.17 4.09 -14.75
C VAL A 233 4.65 4.81 -13.50
N LEU A 234 3.98 4.52 -12.38
CA LEU A 234 4.46 4.80 -11.04
C LEU A 234 5.04 3.50 -10.46
N HIS A 235 6.35 3.44 -10.30
CA HIS A 235 6.98 2.23 -9.77
C HIS A 235 6.65 2.02 -8.27
N PRO A 236 6.40 0.78 -7.82
CA PRO A 236 6.12 0.45 -6.42
C PRO A 236 7.20 0.93 -5.44
N VAL A 237 8.46 0.97 -5.90
CA VAL A 237 9.60 1.44 -5.10
C VAL A 237 9.39 2.86 -4.59
N LEU A 238 8.65 3.71 -5.30
CA LEU A 238 8.34 5.07 -4.85
C LEU A 238 7.46 5.05 -3.59
N VAL A 239 6.49 4.14 -3.54
CA VAL A 239 5.61 3.96 -2.37
C VAL A 239 6.39 3.35 -1.21
N ALA A 240 7.24 2.35 -1.50
CA ALA A 240 8.09 1.72 -0.51
C ALA A 240 9.08 2.71 0.12
N GLU A 241 9.68 3.57 -0.70
CA GLU A 241 10.57 4.66 -0.28
C GLU A 241 9.84 5.66 0.61
N ALA A 242 8.68 6.15 0.18
CA ALA A 242 7.88 7.09 0.96
C ALA A 242 7.48 6.48 2.31
N LEU A 243 7.07 5.20 2.33
CA LEU A 243 6.75 4.47 3.55
C LEU A 243 7.96 4.32 4.47
N THR A 244 9.13 3.93 3.94
CA THR A 244 10.37 3.84 4.70
C THR A 244 10.71 5.18 5.33
N ARG A 245 10.61 6.27 4.58
CA ARG A 245 10.90 7.61 5.08
C ARG A 245 9.98 7.99 6.24
N LEU A 246 8.68 7.74 6.12
CA LEU A 246 7.71 8.00 7.19
C LEU A 246 8.02 7.23 8.48
N TRP A 247 8.58 6.03 8.35
CA TRP A 247 9.07 5.24 9.48
C TRP A 247 10.36 5.79 10.08
N LEU A 248 11.36 6.13 9.25
CA LEU A 248 12.64 6.68 9.72
C LEU A 248 12.44 7.99 10.47
N GLU A 249 11.63 8.90 9.93
CA GLU A 249 11.31 10.19 10.54
C GLU A 249 10.66 10.05 11.92
N ARG A 250 9.87 8.99 12.14
CA ARG A 250 9.21 8.72 13.43
C ARG A 250 10.09 7.96 14.42
N LEU A 251 10.98 7.09 13.94
CA LEU A 251 11.84 6.28 14.82
C LEU A 251 13.07 7.04 15.30
N ARG A 252 13.80 7.68 14.38
CA ARG A 252 15.05 8.40 14.63
C ARG A 252 15.24 9.47 13.53
N PRO A 253 14.86 10.73 13.76
CA PRO A 253 15.10 11.81 12.81
C PRO A 253 16.57 11.97 12.39
N GLU A 254 17.50 11.59 13.27
CA GLU A 254 18.94 11.56 13.01
C GLU A 254 19.38 10.44 12.03
N HIS A 255 18.52 9.46 11.76
CA HIS A 255 18.74 8.39 10.78
C HIS A 255 18.08 8.71 9.43
N ASN A 256 17.70 9.97 9.19
CA ASN A 256 17.12 10.38 7.92
C ASN A 256 18.10 10.15 6.77
N LEU A 257 17.67 9.32 5.82
CA LEU A 257 18.36 9.06 4.57
C LEU A 257 17.76 9.92 3.46
N SER A 258 18.55 10.20 2.42
CA SER A 258 18.01 10.88 1.24
C SER A 258 17.04 9.95 0.48
N HIS A 259 16.17 10.55 -0.34
CA HIS A 259 15.28 9.81 -1.23
C HIS A 259 16.04 8.81 -2.12
N GLU A 260 17.16 9.25 -2.69
CA GLU A 260 18.03 8.45 -3.54
C GLU A 260 18.63 7.26 -2.79
N ASP A 261 19.16 7.49 -1.58
CA ASP A 261 19.72 6.41 -0.74
C ASP A 261 18.67 5.33 -0.43
N ILE A 262 17.44 5.74 -0.09
CA ILE A 262 16.36 4.80 0.24
C ILE A 262 15.97 3.99 -1.01
N ARG A 263 15.83 4.62 -2.17
CA ARG A 263 15.51 3.94 -3.45
C ARG A 263 16.59 2.94 -3.83
N GLU A 264 17.85 3.32 -3.70
CA GLU A 264 18.98 2.45 -4.01
C GLU A 264 19.02 1.23 -3.08
N SER A 265 18.83 1.44 -1.78
CA SER A 265 18.73 0.35 -0.81
C SER A 265 17.56 -0.58 -1.14
N TRP A 266 16.38 -0.07 -1.48
CA TRP A 266 15.24 -0.89 -1.92
C TRP A 266 15.58 -1.68 -3.18
N THR A 267 16.11 -1.03 -4.21
CA THR A 267 16.48 -1.68 -5.46
C THR A 267 17.49 -2.80 -5.24
N ARG A 268 18.51 -2.58 -4.40
CA ARG A 268 19.51 -3.57 -4.05
C ARG A 268 18.89 -4.74 -3.29
N PHE A 269 18.06 -4.45 -2.29
CA PHE A 269 17.35 -5.45 -1.51
C PHE A 269 16.46 -6.31 -2.39
N LEU A 270 15.68 -5.71 -3.29
CA LEU A 270 14.82 -6.42 -4.23
C LEU A 270 15.65 -7.33 -5.15
N LYS A 271 16.75 -6.86 -5.74
CA LYS A 271 17.63 -7.70 -6.58
C LYS A 271 18.22 -8.90 -5.86
N GLN A 272 18.48 -8.78 -4.56
CA GLN A 272 19.04 -9.87 -3.75
C GLN A 272 17.97 -10.88 -3.29
N ASN A 273 16.70 -10.47 -3.24
CA ASN A 273 15.60 -11.24 -2.68
C ASN A 273 14.53 -11.62 -3.70
N SER A 274 14.60 -11.11 -4.93
CA SER A 274 13.88 -11.64 -6.08
C SER A 274 14.47 -13.00 -6.38
N SER A 275 13.67 -14.05 -6.18
CA SER A 275 13.99 -15.40 -6.63
C SER A 275 14.48 -15.31 -8.07
N SER A 276 15.68 -15.83 -8.35
CA SER A 276 16.08 -16.07 -9.73
C SER A 276 15.00 -16.94 -10.37
N VAL A 277 14.16 -16.34 -11.22
CA VAL A 277 13.27 -17.06 -12.11
C VAL A 277 14.11 -17.80 -13.14
#